data_AF-A0A1E5T9P8-F1
#
_entry.id   AF-A0A1E5T9P8-F1
#
_cell.length_a   1.000
_cell.length_b   1.000
_cell.length_c   1.000
_cell.angle_alpha   90.00
_cell.angle_beta   90.00
_cell.angle_gamma   90.00
#
_symmetry.space_group_name_H-M   'P 1'
#
loop_
_entity.id
_entity.type
_entity.pdbx_description
1 polymer ?
#
loop_
_entity_poly.entity_id
_entity_poly.type
_entity_poly.pdbx_seq_one_letter_code
_entity_poly.pdbx_strand_id
1 'polypeptide(L)'
;MARDIRTLFENDNITNEKMPKNHQERFLEKLDKALPEEYSHSKYGWIKIAASIVLLLGVSIGAYKNFQPIADLPQTVVTTKVIETKTLGDISPGLKKVEDYYLASINLELSKMVYTSETKDLFDGYLEQLDELDKEYKRLSIELTDSGPSELAVNALIDNLKFRLNLLYRLRAQLKELSASEVNTTGVTQSI
;
A
#
# COMPACT_ATOMS: atom_id res chain seq x y z
N MET A 1 24.64 -22.62 80.93
CA MET A 1 24.15 -23.93 80.48
C MET A 1 22.93 -23.69 79.61
N ALA A 2 22.99 -23.96 78.31
CA ALA A 2 21.85 -23.80 77.43
C ALA A 2 20.86 -24.94 77.72
N ARG A 3 19.60 -24.62 78.03
CA ARG A 3 18.54 -25.63 78.16
C ARG A 3 18.21 -26.14 76.76
N ASP A 4 18.22 -27.46 76.58
CA ASP A 4 17.84 -28.09 75.33
C ASP A 4 16.34 -27.90 75.11
N ILE A 5 15.98 -27.25 73.99
CA ILE A 5 14.60 -27.00 73.60
C ILE A 5 13.77 -28.28 73.50
N ARG A 6 14.38 -29.45 73.25
CA ARG A 6 13.66 -30.73 73.21
C ARG A 6 13.04 -31.08 74.57
N THR A 7 13.75 -30.79 75.66
CA THR A 7 13.28 -31.07 77.03
C THR A 7 12.10 -30.19 77.44
N LEU A 8 11.85 -29.07 76.73
CA LEU A 8 10.71 -28.21 76.98
C LEU A 8 9.40 -28.79 76.42
N PHE A 9 9.49 -29.64 75.39
CA PHE A 9 8.32 -30.23 74.75
C PHE A 9 8.05 -31.69 75.18
N GLU A 10 8.97 -32.33 75.89
CA GLU A 10 8.83 -33.73 76.34
C GLU A 10 7.67 -33.96 77.34
N ASN A 11 7.32 -32.94 78.13
CA ASN A 11 6.23 -33.01 79.11
C ASN A 11 5.01 -32.14 78.74
N ASP A 12 5.04 -31.53 77.56
CA ASP A 12 3.96 -30.64 77.13
C ASP A 12 2.85 -31.51 76.52
N ASN A 13 1.73 -31.61 77.23
CA ASN A 13 0.55 -32.29 76.68
C ASN A 13 0.05 -31.45 75.52
N ILE A 14 0.31 -31.88 74.28
CA ILE A 14 -0.10 -31.20 73.06
C ILE A 14 -1.63 -31.16 73.02
N THR A 15 -2.23 -30.17 73.66
CA THR A 15 -3.65 -29.90 73.53
C THR A 15 -3.88 -29.40 72.12
N ASN A 16 -4.70 -30.13 71.35
CA ASN A 16 -5.15 -29.71 70.03
C ASN A 16 -6.08 -28.49 70.17
N GLU A 17 -5.50 -27.34 70.49
CA GLU A 17 -6.21 -26.07 70.52
C GLU A 17 -6.50 -25.68 69.07
N LYS A 18 -7.78 -25.74 68.70
CA LYS A 18 -8.21 -25.39 67.35
C LYS A 18 -8.14 -23.87 67.21
N MET A 19 -7.54 -23.42 66.11
CA MET A 19 -7.52 -22.01 65.74
C MET A 19 -8.93 -21.42 65.80
N PRO A 20 -9.12 -20.21 66.37
CA PRO A 20 -10.43 -19.56 66.38
C PRO A 20 -10.98 -19.44 64.96
N LYS A 21 -12.29 -19.66 64.78
CA LYS A 21 -12.93 -19.63 63.45
C LYS A 21 -12.70 -18.31 62.69
N ASN A 22 -12.52 -17.20 63.41
CA ASN A 22 -12.30 -15.85 62.90
C ASN A 22 -10.80 -15.46 62.88
N HIS A 23 -9.88 -16.43 62.80
CA HIS A 23 -8.45 -16.10 62.69
C HIS A 23 -8.10 -15.56 61.30
N GLN A 24 -8.64 -16.18 60.25
CA GLN A 24 -8.37 -15.81 58.87
C GLN A 24 -8.87 -14.39 58.55
N GLU A 25 -10.10 -14.06 58.94
CA GLU A 25 -10.69 -12.72 58.76
C GLU A 25 -9.86 -11.65 59.49
N ARG A 26 -9.48 -11.86 60.76
CA ARG A 26 -8.61 -10.94 61.50
C ARG A 26 -7.23 -10.78 60.89
N PHE A 27 -6.69 -11.85 60.29
CA PHE A 27 -5.41 -11.78 59.59
C PHE A 27 -5.53 -10.94 58.32
N LEU A 28 -6.58 -11.15 57.52
CA LEU A 28 -6.84 -10.37 56.31
C LEU A 28 -7.07 -8.89 56.62
N GLU A 29 -7.83 -8.56 57.67
CA GLU A 29 -8.05 -7.17 58.08
C GLU A 29 -6.74 -6.48 58.49
N LYS A 30 -5.86 -7.18 59.23
CA LYS A 30 -4.55 -6.65 59.60
C LYS A 30 -3.61 -6.52 58.41
N LEU A 31 -3.70 -7.44 57.45
CA LEU A 31 -2.89 -7.43 56.24
C LEU A 31 -3.24 -6.24 55.36
N ASP A 32 -4.54 -6.02 55.12
CA ASP A 32 -5.05 -4.90 54.32
C ASP A 32 -4.68 -3.54 54.94
N LYS A 33 -4.75 -3.44 56.27
CA LYS A 33 -4.35 -2.23 56.99
C LYS A 33 -2.83 -1.98 56.98
N ALA A 34 -2.02 -3.04 56.94
CA ALA A 34 -0.56 -2.93 56.95
C ALA A 34 0.04 -2.70 55.55
N LEU A 35 -0.66 -3.13 54.50
CA LEU A 35 -0.25 -3.04 53.11
C LEU A 35 -1.40 -2.48 52.25
N PRO A 36 -1.74 -1.18 52.37
CA PRO A 36 -2.77 -0.59 51.53
C PRO A 36 -2.34 -0.64 50.06
N GLU A 37 -3.19 -1.17 49.19
CA GLU A 37 -2.96 -1.12 47.74
C GLU A 37 -3.12 0.32 47.24
N GLU A 38 -2.01 0.96 46.88
CA GLU A 38 -2.03 2.28 46.24
C GLU A 38 -2.48 2.15 44.77
N TYR A 39 -3.79 2.16 44.55
CA TYR A 39 -4.33 2.38 43.22
C TYR A 39 -4.16 3.85 42.82
N SER A 40 -2.99 4.18 42.25
CA SER A 40 -2.80 5.45 41.56
C SER A 40 -3.60 5.43 40.26
N HIS A 41 -4.88 5.76 40.35
CA HIS A 41 -5.72 6.04 39.19
C HIS A 41 -5.25 7.34 38.55
N SER A 42 -4.20 7.25 37.72
CA SER A 42 -3.84 8.36 36.84
C SER A 42 -4.98 8.57 35.86
N LYS A 43 -5.79 9.61 36.12
CA LYS A 43 -6.92 10.03 35.28
C LYS A 43 -6.53 10.39 33.84
N TYR A 44 -5.24 10.35 33.50
CA TYR A 44 -4.69 10.67 32.20
C TYR A 44 -4.21 9.42 31.42
N GLY A 45 -4.29 8.21 31.98
CA GLY A 45 -3.90 6.98 31.29
C GLY A 45 -4.68 6.73 30.00
N TRP A 46 -6.00 6.92 30.06
CA TRP A 46 -6.88 6.78 28.89
C TRP A 46 -6.65 7.88 27.84
N ILE A 47 -6.24 9.09 28.25
CA ILE A 47 -5.92 10.20 27.35
C ILE A 47 -4.67 9.88 26.52
N LYS A 48 -3.67 9.19 27.09
CA LYS A 48 -2.48 8.74 26.34
C LYS A 48 -2.83 7.74 25.24
N ILE A 49 -3.72 6.79 25.54
CA ILE A 49 -4.25 5.83 24.55
C ILE A 49 -5.05 6.55 23.46
N ALA A 50 -5.92 7.50 23.84
CA ALA A 50 -6.70 8.26 22.87
C ALA A 50 -5.80 9.10 21.95
N ALA A 51 -4.78 9.75 22.50
CA ALA A 51 -3.83 10.55 21.73
C ALA A 51 -3.04 9.71 20.71
N SER A 52 -2.62 8.50 21.05
CA SER A 52 -1.90 7.64 20.10
C SER A 52 -2.78 7.18 18.94
N ILE A 53 -4.07 6.89 19.20
CA ILE A 53 -5.03 6.51 18.16
C ILE A 53 -5.30 7.69 17.22
N VAL A 54 -5.51 8.89 17.76
CA VAL A 54 -5.73 10.11 16.96
C VAL A 54 -4.50 10.44 16.11
N LEU A 55 -3.29 10.30 16.67
CA LEU A 55 -2.04 10.52 15.93
C LEU A 55 -1.91 9.53 14.76
N LEU A 56 -2.16 8.24 15.02
CA LEU A 56 -2.04 7.19 14.01
C LEU A 56 -3.08 7.38 12.90
N LEU A 57 -4.33 7.69 13.23
CA LEU A 57 -5.37 8.01 12.25
C LEU A 57 -5.03 9.29 11.46
N GLY A 58 -4.51 10.32 12.12
CA GLY A 58 -4.10 11.57 11.46
C GLY A 58 -2.97 11.36 10.46
N VAL A 59 -1.94 10.61 10.83
CA VAL A 59 -0.84 10.24 9.92
C VAL A 59 -1.34 9.34 8.80
N SER A 60 -2.17 8.33 9.10
CA SER A 60 -2.73 7.43 8.09
C SER A 60 -3.62 8.17 7.09
N ILE A 61 -4.52 9.05 7.53
CA ILE A 61 -5.39 9.85 6.64
C ILE A 61 -4.56 10.87 5.86
N GLY A 62 -3.56 11.50 6.49
CA GLY A 62 -2.66 12.44 5.85
C GLY A 62 -1.81 11.78 4.76
N ALA A 63 -1.22 10.63 5.06
CA ALA A 63 -0.48 9.84 4.09
C ALA A 63 -1.41 9.34 2.98
N TYR A 64 -2.59 8.81 3.32
CA TYR A 64 -3.57 8.36 2.35
C TYR A 64 -3.99 9.47 1.37
N LYS A 65 -4.19 10.71 1.84
CA LYS A 65 -4.48 11.85 0.96
C LYS A 65 -3.32 12.26 0.05
N ASN A 66 -2.08 12.07 0.48
CA ASN A 66 -0.90 12.39 -0.36
C ASN A 66 -0.55 11.25 -1.33
N PHE A 67 -0.97 10.01 -1.06
CA PHE A 67 -0.66 8.82 -1.84
C PHE A 67 -1.85 8.21 -2.59
N GLN A 68 -3.03 8.81 -2.54
CA GLN A 68 -4.14 8.41 -3.42
C GLN A 68 -3.90 8.89 -4.86
N PRO A 69 -3.90 8.02 -5.88
CA PRO A 69 -4.38 8.41 -7.19
C PRO A 69 -5.87 8.76 -7.06
N ILE A 70 -6.27 9.87 -7.65
CA ILE A 70 -7.64 10.41 -7.59
C ILE A 70 -8.64 9.31 -7.97
N ALA A 71 -9.37 8.79 -6.98
CA ALA A 71 -10.46 7.84 -7.17
C ALA A 71 -11.74 8.45 -6.58
N ASP A 72 -12.63 8.84 -7.50
CA ASP A 72 -14.08 9.05 -7.39
C ASP A 72 -14.62 9.78 -6.14
N LEU A 73 -14.70 11.11 -6.26
CA LEU A 73 -15.66 11.93 -5.51
C LEU A 73 -17.02 11.93 -6.24
N PRO A 74 -18.16 11.97 -5.52
CA PRO A 74 -19.47 12.11 -6.14
C PRO A 74 -19.53 13.44 -6.89
N GLN A 75 -20.03 13.36 -8.13
CA GLN A 75 -20.13 14.43 -9.11
C GLN A 75 -20.82 15.69 -8.55
N THR A 76 -20.04 16.59 -7.94
CA THR A 76 -20.30 18.01 -8.12
C THR A 76 -19.92 18.31 -9.56
N VAL A 77 -20.93 18.63 -10.38
CA VAL A 77 -20.76 19.21 -11.72
C VAL A 77 -20.12 20.59 -11.53
N VAL A 78 -18.85 20.62 -11.18
CA VAL A 78 -17.97 21.70 -11.57
C VAL A 78 -17.95 21.57 -13.08
N THR A 79 -18.43 22.61 -13.77
CA THR A 79 -18.10 22.79 -15.18
C THR A 79 -16.58 22.88 -15.25
N THR A 80 -15.91 21.73 -15.30
CA THR A 80 -14.54 21.63 -15.73
C THR A 80 -14.58 22.16 -17.13
N LYS A 81 -14.08 23.38 -17.31
CA LYS A 81 -13.73 23.92 -18.60
C LYS A 81 -12.97 22.79 -19.30
N VAL A 82 -13.61 22.13 -20.26
CA VAL A 82 -12.93 21.19 -21.14
C VAL A 82 -11.91 22.07 -21.82
N ILE A 83 -10.67 22.02 -21.35
CA ILE A 83 -9.57 22.70 -22.00
C ILE A 83 -9.49 21.95 -23.33
N GLU A 84 -9.94 22.59 -24.41
CA GLU A 84 -9.69 22.10 -25.76
C GLU A 84 -8.16 22.12 -25.93
N THR A 85 -7.52 20.99 -25.60
CA THR A 85 -6.08 20.83 -25.72
C THR A 85 -5.77 20.55 -27.18
N LYS A 86 -4.93 21.39 -27.77
CA LYS A 86 -4.42 21.18 -29.12
C LYS A 86 -3.52 19.96 -29.15
N THR A 87 -3.68 19.13 -30.18
CA THR A 87 -2.76 18.04 -30.49
C THR A 87 -1.97 18.34 -31.77
N LEU A 88 -1.14 17.39 -32.18
CA LEU A 88 -0.40 17.48 -33.44
C LEU A 88 -1.33 17.73 -34.65
N GLY A 89 -2.52 17.12 -34.64
CA GLY A 89 -3.50 17.28 -35.71
C GLY A 89 -4.07 18.69 -35.86
N ASP A 90 -4.09 19.48 -34.78
CA ASP A 90 -4.59 20.85 -34.79
C ASP A 90 -3.56 21.85 -35.34
N ILE A 91 -2.31 21.43 -35.51
CA ILE A 91 -1.23 22.27 -36.04
C ILE A 91 -1.20 22.20 -37.58
N SER A 92 -1.27 20.99 -38.15
CA SER A 92 -1.25 20.82 -39.61
C SER A 92 -1.78 19.45 -40.06
N PRO A 93 -2.27 19.32 -41.31
CA PRO A 93 -2.72 18.04 -41.87
C PRO A 93 -1.61 16.98 -41.95
N GLY A 94 -0.35 17.39 -42.12
CA GLY A 94 0.79 16.46 -42.14
C GLY A 94 1.04 15.84 -40.77
N LEU A 95 1.04 16.67 -39.73
CA LEU A 95 1.19 16.21 -38.35
C LEU A 95 0.00 15.38 -37.87
N LYS A 96 -1.22 15.70 -38.34
CA LYS A 96 -2.40 14.86 -38.10
C LYS A 96 -2.19 13.43 -38.60
N LYS A 97 -1.69 13.26 -39.83
CA LYS A 97 -1.42 11.93 -40.39
C LYS A 97 -0.41 11.15 -39.55
N VAL A 98 0.61 11.83 -39.02
CA VAL A 98 1.61 11.21 -38.15
C VAL A 98 0.97 10.76 -36.84
N GLU A 99 0.20 11.62 -36.19
CA GLU A 99 -0.53 11.30 -34.96
C GLU A 99 -1.48 10.11 -35.15
N ASP A 100 -2.34 10.19 -36.16
CA ASP A 100 -3.31 9.15 -36.49
C ASP A 100 -2.61 7.81 -36.80
N TYR A 101 -1.48 7.85 -37.52
CA TYR A 101 -0.67 6.66 -37.81
C TYR A 101 -0.15 5.99 -36.54
N TYR A 102 0.44 6.75 -35.61
CA TYR A 102 0.98 6.18 -34.39
C TYR A 102 -0.13 5.66 -33.47
N LEU A 103 -1.22 6.41 -33.30
CA LEU A 103 -2.35 5.97 -32.48
C LEU A 103 -3.00 4.69 -33.03
N ALA A 104 -3.21 4.61 -34.35
CA ALA A 104 -3.70 3.40 -34.99
C ALA A 104 -2.74 2.22 -34.79
N SER A 105 -1.42 2.45 -34.92
CA SER A 105 -0.40 1.42 -34.73
C SER A 105 -0.34 0.93 -33.28
N ILE A 106 -0.41 1.84 -32.31
CA ILE A 106 -0.46 1.54 -30.86
C ILE A 106 -1.68 0.66 -30.55
N ASN A 107 -2.86 1.08 -31.00
CA ASN A 107 -4.10 0.33 -30.79
C ASN A 107 -4.06 -1.06 -31.45
N LEU A 108 -3.51 -1.13 -32.66
CA LEU A 108 -3.34 -2.38 -33.39
C LEU A 108 -2.36 -3.34 -32.70
N GLU A 109 -1.25 -2.84 -32.16
CA GLU A 109 -0.30 -3.70 -31.44
C GLU A 109 -0.89 -4.16 -30.10
N LEU A 110 -1.57 -3.29 -29.35
CA LEU A 110 -2.30 -3.68 -28.14
C LEU A 110 -3.36 -4.74 -28.42
N SER A 111 -4.15 -4.61 -29.49
CA SER A 111 -5.21 -5.57 -29.81
C SER A 111 -4.70 -6.96 -30.17
N LYS A 112 -3.43 -7.09 -30.55
CA LYS A 112 -2.78 -8.37 -30.87
C LYS A 112 -2.13 -9.02 -29.66
N MET A 113 -2.00 -8.31 -28.53
CA MET A 113 -1.33 -8.83 -27.35
C MET A 113 -2.25 -9.80 -26.61
N VAL A 114 -1.70 -10.97 -26.32
CA VAL A 114 -2.33 -11.99 -25.49
C VAL A 114 -1.36 -12.28 -24.36
N TYR A 115 -1.85 -12.30 -23.14
CA TYR A 115 -1.10 -12.66 -21.95
C TYR A 115 -1.68 -13.93 -21.32
N THR A 116 -0.82 -14.65 -20.59
CA THR A 116 -1.16 -15.82 -19.78
C THR A 116 -1.16 -15.43 -18.30
N SER A 117 -1.60 -16.33 -17.40
CA SER A 117 -1.51 -16.04 -15.96
C SER A 117 -0.08 -15.82 -15.48
N GLU A 118 0.91 -16.45 -16.13
CA GLU A 118 2.33 -16.33 -15.79
C GLU A 118 2.95 -15.02 -16.28
N THR A 119 2.49 -14.51 -17.43
CA THR A 119 2.99 -13.27 -18.04
C THR A 119 2.18 -12.03 -17.66
N LYS A 120 1.15 -12.18 -16.82
CA LYS A 120 0.24 -11.10 -16.45
C LYS A 120 0.94 -9.94 -15.77
N ASP A 121 1.79 -10.21 -14.78
CA ASP A 121 2.47 -9.17 -14.01
C ASP A 121 3.41 -8.33 -14.89
N LEU A 122 4.07 -8.97 -15.85
CA LEU A 122 4.89 -8.30 -16.86
C LEU A 122 4.02 -7.40 -17.75
N PHE A 123 2.89 -7.92 -18.23
CA PHE A 123 1.96 -7.18 -19.07
C PHE A 123 1.42 -5.94 -18.36
N ASP A 124 0.98 -6.09 -17.10
CA ASP A 124 0.47 -5.00 -16.27
C ASP A 124 1.53 -3.90 -16.04
N GLY A 125 2.78 -4.27 -15.73
CA GLY A 125 3.86 -3.31 -15.51
C GLY A 125 4.22 -2.49 -16.77
N TYR A 126 4.03 -3.07 -17.97
CA TYR A 126 4.17 -2.33 -19.23
C TYR A 126 2.98 -1.41 -19.50
N LEU A 127 1.76 -1.81 -19.10
CA LEU A 127 0.57 -0.95 -19.18
C LEU A 127 0.69 0.28 -18.28
N GLU A 128 1.27 0.13 -17.09
CA GLU A 128 1.53 1.26 -16.19
C GLU A 128 2.47 2.29 -16.83
N GLN A 129 3.57 1.83 -17.44
CA GLN A 129 4.49 2.71 -18.18
C GLN A 129 3.83 3.36 -19.41
N LEU A 130 2.90 2.67 -20.08
CA LEU A 130 2.11 3.26 -21.17
C LEU A 130 1.18 4.37 -20.68
N ASP A 131 0.57 4.20 -19.51
CA ASP A 131 -0.29 5.20 -18.87
C ASP A 131 0.51 6.44 -18.44
N GLU A 132 1.74 6.25 -17.93
CA GLU A 132 2.66 7.37 -17.66
C GLU A 132 2.98 8.17 -18.94
N LEU A 133 3.30 7.48 -20.03
CA LEU A 133 3.51 8.13 -21.33
C LEU A 133 2.23 8.82 -21.84
N ASP A 134 1.05 8.29 -21.56
CA ASP A 134 -0.23 8.93 -21.88
C ASP A 134 -0.45 10.25 -21.15
N LYS A 135 -0.22 10.24 -19.85
CA LYS A 135 -0.26 11.45 -19.01
C LYS A 135 0.73 12.50 -19.49
N GLU A 136 1.95 12.09 -19.83
CA GLU A 136 2.97 13.01 -20.35
C GLU A 136 2.57 13.64 -21.69
N TYR A 137 1.95 12.89 -22.60
CA TYR A 137 1.43 13.47 -23.85
C TYR A 137 0.33 14.50 -23.59
N LYS A 138 -0.62 14.19 -22.70
CA LYS A 138 -1.67 15.13 -22.31
C LYS A 138 -1.08 16.40 -21.72
N ARG A 139 -0.06 16.26 -20.85
CA ARG A 139 0.68 17.40 -20.29
C ARG A 139 1.36 18.23 -21.38
N LEU A 140 2.05 17.58 -22.32
CA LEU A 140 2.68 18.24 -23.47
C LEU A 140 1.65 18.91 -24.40
N SER A 141 0.46 18.34 -24.58
CA SER A 141 -0.63 18.94 -25.35
C SER A 141 -1.18 20.20 -24.67
N ILE A 142 -1.27 20.22 -23.34
CA ILE A 142 -1.61 21.43 -22.58
C ILE A 142 -0.52 22.49 -22.79
N GLU A 143 0.74 22.13 -22.62
CA GLU A 143 1.88 23.03 -22.81
C GLU A 143 1.94 23.61 -24.24
N LEU A 144 1.67 22.78 -25.25
CA LEU A 144 1.53 23.19 -26.65
C LEU A 144 0.39 24.18 -26.85
N THR A 145 -0.74 23.97 -26.16
CA THR A 145 -1.90 24.85 -26.24
C THR A 145 -1.59 26.23 -25.66
N ASP A 146 -0.90 26.25 -24.52
CA ASP A 146 -0.58 27.48 -23.78
C ASP A 146 0.59 28.26 -24.42
N SER A 147 1.65 27.56 -24.83
CA SER A 147 2.89 28.17 -25.34
C SER A 147 2.93 28.32 -26.86
N GLY A 148 2.02 27.65 -27.57
CA GLY A 148 1.98 27.60 -29.03
C GLY A 148 2.93 26.55 -29.64
N PRO A 149 2.77 26.24 -30.94
CA PRO A 149 3.54 25.22 -31.62
C PRO A 149 5.00 25.64 -31.83
N SER A 150 5.91 24.91 -31.18
CA SER A 150 7.36 24.96 -31.44
C SER A 150 7.84 23.62 -31.98
N GLU A 151 8.95 23.60 -32.71
CA GLU A 151 9.58 22.36 -33.19
C GLU A 151 9.89 21.41 -32.02
N LEU A 152 10.35 21.95 -30.89
CA LEU A 152 10.61 21.19 -29.67
C LEU A 152 9.33 20.52 -29.14
N ALA A 153 8.22 21.25 -29.05
CA ALA A 153 6.95 20.72 -28.56
C ALA A 153 6.37 19.65 -29.52
N VAL A 154 6.45 19.88 -30.83
CA VAL A 154 6.05 18.92 -31.86
C VAL A 154 6.87 17.64 -31.77
N ASN A 155 8.20 17.76 -31.67
CA ASN A 155 9.08 16.60 -31.55
C ASN A 155 8.82 15.83 -30.24
N ALA A 156 8.60 16.52 -29.11
CA ALA A 156 8.30 15.88 -27.84
C ALA A 156 7.01 15.04 -27.90
N LEU A 157 5.94 15.56 -28.53
CA LEU A 157 4.69 14.82 -28.72
C LEU A 157 4.89 13.59 -29.63
N ILE A 158 5.61 13.75 -30.74
CA ILE A 158 5.93 12.65 -31.65
C ILE A 158 6.79 11.59 -30.94
N ASP A 159 7.79 12.01 -30.18
CA ASP A 159 8.70 11.10 -29.48
C ASP A 159 7.98 10.33 -28.38
N ASN A 160 7.03 10.95 -27.67
CA ASN A 160 6.16 10.24 -26.75
C ASN A 160 5.38 9.11 -27.46
N LEU A 161 4.76 9.39 -28.62
CA LEU A 161 4.07 8.37 -29.42
C LEU A 161 5.01 7.24 -29.89
N LYS A 162 6.23 7.59 -30.32
CA LYS A 162 7.27 6.60 -30.66
C LYS A 162 7.66 5.75 -29.46
N PHE A 163 7.82 6.35 -28.28
CA PHE A 163 8.20 5.63 -27.07
C PHE A 163 7.14 4.62 -26.67
N ARG A 164 5.85 4.99 -26.74
CA ARG A 164 4.74 4.05 -26.50
C ARG A 164 4.79 2.87 -27.46
N LEU A 165 4.95 3.14 -28.75
CA LEU A 165 5.01 2.06 -29.75
C LEU A 165 6.23 1.15 -29.53
N ASN A 166 7.40 1.71 -29.21
CA ASN A 166 8.60 0.94 -28.89
C ASN A 166 8.44 0.10 -27.61
N LEU A 167 7.72 0.64 -26.62
CA LEU A 167 7.40 -0.09 -25.40
C LEU A 167 6.52 -1.31 -25.69
N LEU A 168 5.52 -1.16 -26.57
CA LEU A 168 4.68 -2.26 -27.05
C LEU A 168 5.47 -3.33 -27.82
N TYR A 169 6.42 -2.94 -28.68
CA TYR A 169 7.28 -3.90 -29.37
C TYR A 169 8.14 -4.72 -28.41
N ARG A 170 8.66 -4.07 -27.35
CA ARG A 170 9.43 -4.76 -26.30
C ARG A 170 8.57 -5.73 -25.51
N LEU A 171 7.38 -5.31 -25.10
CA LEU A 171 6.41 -6.18 -24.42
C LEU A 171 6.11 -7.42 -25.26
N ARG A 172 5.75 -7.24 -26.53
CA ARG A 172 5.46 -8.34 -27.45
C ARG A 172 6.64 -9.31 -27.60
N ALA A 173 7.86 -8.80 -27.69
CA ALA A 173 9.06 -9.63 -27.78
C ALA A 173 9.24 -10.49 -26.52
N GLN A 174 9.11 -9.89 -25.33
CA GLN A 174 9.25 -10.60 -24.06
C GLN A 174 8.14 -11.62 -23.84
N LEU A 175 6.87 -11.27 -24.13
CA LEU A 175 5.76 -12.22 -24.05
C LEU A 175 6.03 -13.46 -24.92
N LYS A 176 6.52 -13.25 -26.16
CA LYS A 176 6.86 -14.36 -27.07
C LYS A 176 8.00 -15.22 -26.53
N GLU A 177 9.02 -14.62 -25.94
CA GLU A 177 10.18 -15.33 -25.38
C GLU A 177 9.78 -16.21 -24.18
N LEU A 178 8.96 -15.67 -23.28
CA LEU A 178 8.47 -16.40 -22.11
C LEU A 178 7.53 -17.54 -22.53
N SER A 179 6.57 -17.28 -23.43
CA SER A 179 5.68 -18.32 -23.94
C SER A 179 6.41 -19.43 -24.71
N ALA A 180 7.51 -19.12 -25.41
CA ALA A 180 8.32 -20.13 -26.10
C ALA A 180 9.17 -20.96 -25.12
N SER A 181 9.58 -20.37 -24.00
CA SER A 181 10.36 -21.07 -22.96
C SER A 181 9.51 -22.11 -22.22
N GLU A 182 8.22 -21.83 -21.95
CA GLU A 182 7.26 -22.80 -21.39
C GLU A 182 7.09 -24.06 -22.27
N VAL A 183 7.11 -23.92 -23.59
CA VAL A 183 6.96 -25.03 -24.54
C VAL A 183 8.18 -25.97 -24.49
N ASN A 184 9.37 -25.45 -24.21
CA ASN A 184 10.60 -26.24 -24.17
C ASN A 184 10.83 -26.94 -22.82
N THR A 185 10.31 -26.41 -21.71
CA THR A 185 10.44 -27.03 -20.38
C THR A 185 9.47 -28.18 -20.16
N THR A 186 8.31 -28.17 -20.82
CA THR A 186 7.30 -29.25 -20.74
C THR A 186 7.66 -30.50 -21.57
N GLY A 187 8.61 -30.40 -22.51
CA GLY A 187 9.10 -31.53 -23.31
C GLY A 187 10.19 -32.38 -22.65
N VAL A 188 10.77 -31.93 -21.52
CA VAL A 188 11.95 -32.58 -20.91
C VAL A 188 11.58 -33.48 -19.71
N THR A 189 10.35 -33.39 -19.18
CA THR A 189 9.92 -34.13 -17.98
C THR A 189 9.19 -35.45 -18.23
N GLN A 190 9.05 -35.91 -19.48
CA GLN A 190 8.41 -37.21 -19.80
C GLN A 190 9.39 -38.34 -20.16
N SER A 191 10.66 -38.24 -19.75
CA SER A 191 11.63 -39.33 -19.97
C SER A 191 12.48 -39.58 -18.73
N ILE A 192 11.84 -40.07 -17.65
CA ILE A 192 12.47 -40.95 -16.65
C ILE A 192 11.46 -42.02 -16.26
#